data_AF-K6X5C1-F1
#
_entry.id   AF-K6X5C1-F1
#
_cell.length_a   1.000
_cell.length_b   1.000
_cell.length_c   1.000
_cell.angle_alpha   90.00
_cell.angle_beta   90.00
_cell.angle_gamma   90.00
#
_symmetry.space_group_name_H-M   'P 1'
#
loop_
_entity.id
_entity.type
_entity.pdbx_description
1 polymer ?
#
loop_
_entity_poly.entity_id
_entity_poly.type
_entity_poly.pdbx_seq_one_letter_code
_entity_poly.pdbx_strand_id
1 'polypeptide(L)'
;DRLSGDGPLDGLLQGLFSNPVGDWFFMISLLLIGVAFIAGAGLRLAGIGGAILMAMMFFVALPTASAMVDGELVRGATNPIVDAHWIEALVLLICAATLAGDTAGLGKWWARQGIVRKFPWLR
;
A
#
# COMPACT_ATOMS: atom_id res chain seq x y z
N ASP A 1 -26.43 7.72 19.96
CA ASP A 1 -25.73 8.20 18.76
C ASP A 1 -24.79 7.10 18.26
N ARG A 2 -25.25 5.87 17.97
CA ARG A 2 -25.72 5.34 16.67
C ARG A 2 -24.94 5.81 15.44
N LEU A 3 -23.79 5.16 15.22
CA LEU A 3 -23.12 4.73 13.97
C LEU A 3 -21.59 4.93 14.08
N SER A 4 -20.94 4.19 14.99
CA SER A 4 -19.47 4.08 15.01
C SER A 4 -19.04 3.21 13.84
N GLY A 5 -18.62 3.89 12.77
CA GLY A 5 -18.20 3.33 11.51
C GLY A 5 -16.77 2.82 11.55
N ASP A 6 -16.44 1.95 12.49
CA ASP A 6 -15.05 1.59 12.76
C ASP A 6 -14.84 0.13 12.31
N GLY A 7 -14.06 -0.07 11.25
CA GLY A 7 -13.67 -1.42 10.80
C GLY A 7 -12.99 -2.22 11.92
N PRO A 8 -12.84 -3.55 11.80
CA PRO A 8 -12.36 -4.41 12.89
C PRO A 8 -10.99 -4.04 13.47
N LEU A 9 -10.16 -3.34 12.70
CA LEU A 9 -8.83 -2.87 13.10
C LEU A 9 -8.73 -1.35 13.27
N ASP A 10 -9.83 -0.62 13.09
CA ASP A 10 -9.82 0.83 13.00
C ASP A 10 -9.29 1.47 14.30
N GLY A 11 -9.85 1.14 15.47
CA GLY A 11 -9.36 1.67 16.75
C GLY A 11 -7.91 1.29 17.08
N LEU A 12 -7.43 0.12 16.63
CA LEU A 12 -6.02 -0.30 16.80
C LEU A 12 -5.12 0.57 15.92
N LEU A 13 -5.43 0.64 14.63
CA LEU A 13 -4.58 1.30 13.63
C LEU A 13 -4.65 2.82 13.76
N GLN A 14 -5.80 3.41 14.06
CA GLN A 14 -5.88 4.82 14.42
C GLN A 14 -5.03 5.09 15.67
N GLY A 15 -5.16 4.32 16.74
CA GLY A 15 -4.33 4.52 17.94
C GLY A 15 -2.82 4.46 17.68
N LEU A 16 -2.37 3.65 16.72
CA LEU A 16 -0.96 3.54 16.35
C LEU A 16 -0.48 4.57 15.33
N PHE A 17 -1.33 4.96 14.38
CA PHE A 17 -0.94 5.73 13.20
C PHE A 17 -1.55 7.14 13.13
N SER A 18 -2.62 7.45 13.87
CA SER A 18 -3.24 8.79 13.94
C SER A 18 -2.45 9.72 14.89
N ASN A 19 -1.16 9.85 14.63
CA ASN A 19 -0.26 10.73 15.36
C ASN A 19 0.83 11.24 14.39
N PRO A 20 1.52 12.35 14.72
CA PRO A 20 2.48 12.96 13.82
C PRO A 20 3.62 12.03 13.36
N VAL A 21 3.97 11.04 14.17
CA VAL A 21 5.00 10.04 13.83
C VAL A 21 4.43 9.06 12.79
N GLY A 22 3.21 8.56 12.99
CA GLY A 22 2.49 7.73 12.04
C GLY A 22 2.32 8.41 10.68
N ASP A 23 1.94 9.68 10.66
CA ASP A 23 1.83 10.49 9.44
C ASP A 23 3.16 10.54 8.68
N TRP A 24 4.26 10.79 9.39
CA TRP A 24 5.60 10.81 8.80
C TRP A 24 6.01 9.46 8.22
N PHE A 25 5.79 8.36 8.96
CA PHE A 25 6.09 7.01 8.47
C PHE A 25 5.26 6.67 7.24
N PHE A 26 3.98 7.04 7.21
CA PHE A 26 3.11 6.85 6.06
C PHE A 26 3.63 7.62 4.85
N MET A 27 3.95 8.91 5.02
CA MET A 27 4.49 9.76 3.94
C MET A 27 5.83 9.23 3.40
N ILE A 28 6.75 8.84 4.28
CA ILE A 28 8.03 8.24 3.88
C ILE A 28 7.79 6.94 3.12
N SER A 29 6.88 6.09 3.60
CA SER A 29 6.56 4.82 2.95
C SER A 29 6.03 5.03 1.53
N LEU A 30 5.07 5.94 1.36
CA LEU A 30 4.53 6.30 0.05
C LEU A 30 5.61 6.88 -0.87
N LEU A 31 6.47 7.74 -0.35
CA LEU A 31 7.58 8.32 -1.12
C LEU A 31 8.55 7.23 -1.59
N LEU A 32 8.95 6.33 -0.71
CA LEU A 32 9.88 5.24 -1.04
C LEU A 32 9.27 4.29 -2.08
N ILE A 33 8.00 3.92 -1.92
CA ILE A 33 7.27 3.08 -2.90
C ILE A 33 7.19 3.81 -4.24
N GLY A 34 6.75 5.07 -4.25
CA GLY A 34 6.62 5.86 -5.47
C GLY A 34 7.96 6.02 -6.21
N VAL A 35 9.03 6.36 -5.49
CA VAL A 35 10.38 6.47 -6.07
C VAL A 35 10.86 5.13 -6.62
N ALA A 36 10.64 4.01 -5.92
CA ALA A 36 11.03 2.69 -6.40
C ALA A 36 10.32 2.31 -7.70
N PHE A 37 9.02 2.59 -7.81
CA PHE A 37 8.22 2.31 -9.00
C PHE A 37 8.55 3.22 -10.18
N ILE A 38 8.77 4.52 -9.93
CA ILE A 38 9.21 5.47 -10.97
C ILE A 38 10.61 5.13 -11.46
N ALA A 39 11.53 4.87 -10.54
CA ALA A 39 12.91 4.52 -10.88
C ALA A 39 13.02 3.12 -11.49
N GLY A 40 12.07 2.22 -11.22
CA GLY A 40 12.14 0.84 -11.67
C GLY A 40 13.17 -0.01 -10.90
N ALA A 41 13.50 0.34 -9.65
CA ALA A 41 14.52 -0.34 -8.84
C ALA A 41 13.95 -0.79 -7.49
N GLY A 42 14.31 -1.98 -7.03
CA GLY A 42 13.82 -2.55 -5.75
C GLY A 42 12.34 -2.90 -5.79
N LEU A 43 11.84 -3.31 -6.96
CA LEU A 43 10.40 -3.42 -7.23
C LEU A 43 9.72 -4.46 -6.35
N ARG A 44 10.38 -5.57 -6.02
CA ARG A 44 9.80 -6.58 -5.14
C ARG A 44 9.55 -6.06 -3.73
N LEU A 45 10.50 -5.33 -3.16
CA LEU A 45 10.35 -4.78 -1.81
C LEU A 45 9.26 -3.71 -1.79
N ALA A 46 9.27 -2.81 -2.77
CA ALA A 46 8.26 -1.76 -2.91
C ALA A 46 6.86 -2.35 -3.18
N GLY A 47 6.76 -3.38 -4.03
CA GLY A 47 5.50 -4.03 -4.37
C GLY A 47 4.89 -4.78 -3.19
N ILE A 48 5.70 -5.54 -2.43
CA ILE A 48 5.24 -6.21 -1.21
C ILE A 48 4.85 -5.19 -0.14
N GLY A 49 5.70 -4.18 0.10
CA GLY A 49 5.41 -3.12 1.08
C GLY A 49 4.15 -2.33 0.75
N GLY A 50 3.97 -1.95 -0.53
CA GLY A 50 2.77 -1.27 -0.99
C GLY A 50 1.52 -2.14 -0.92
N ALA A 51 1.61 -3.43 -1.25
CA ALA A 51 0.49 -4.36 -1.09
C ALA A 51 0.08 -4.53 0.38
N ILE A 52 1.05 -4.59 1.31
CA ILE A 52 0.77 -4.61 2.76
C ILE A 52 0.07 -3.32 3.19
N LEU A 53 0.56 -2.17 2.74
CA LEU A 53 -0.06 -0.87 3.02
C LEU A 53 -1.51 -0.83 2.53
N MET A 54 -1.77 -1.26 1.29
CA MET A 54 -3.12 -1.32 0.74
C MET A 54 -4.02 -2.30 1.50
N ALA A 55 -3.49 -3.45 1.91
CA ALA A 55 -4.25 -4.40 2.73
C ALA A 55 -4.62 -3.81 4.10
N MET A 56 -3.69 -3.12 4.77
CA MET A 56 -3.97 -2.43 6.03
C MET A 56 -5.05 -1.36 5.87
N MET A 57 -4.97 -0.56 4.81
CA MET A 57 -5.99 0.44 4.48
C MET A 57 -7.35 -0.21 4.20
N PHE A 58 -7.39 -1.33 3.47
CA PHE A 58 -8.61 -2.10 3.26
C PHE A 58 -9.21 -2.61 4.58
N PHE A 59 -8.39 -3.13 5.51
CA PHE A 59 -8.89 -3.61 6.81
C PHE A 59 -9.44 -2.49 7.71
N VAL A 60 -8.92 -1.27 7.58
CA VAL A 60 -9.50 -0.07 8.20
C VAL A 60 -10.83 0.28 7.52
N ALA A 61 -10.84 0.25 6.18
CA ALA A 61 -11.99 0.61 5.35
C ALA A 61 -13.02 -0.52 5.16
N LEU A 62 -12.94 -1.62 5.92
CA LEU A 62 -13.90 -2.72 5.85
C LEU A 62 -15.31 -2.19 6.11
N PRO A 63 -16.31 -2.73 5.38
CA PRO A 63 -17.60 -2.07 5.23
C PRO A 63 -18.31 -1.96 6.56
N THR A 64 -18.35 -0.75 7.11
CA THR A 64 -19.46 -0.34 7.95
C THR A 64 -20.61 0.02 7.01
N ALA A 65 -21.83 -0.43 7.31
CA ALA A 65 -22.98 -0.39 6.40
C ALA A 65 -23.35 1.02 5.88
N SER A 66 -22.74 2.05 6.47
CA SER A 66 -22.83 3.47 6.14
C SER A 66 -21.83 4.20 7.03
N ALA A 67 -20.91 4.97 6.47
CA ALA A 67 -19.98 5.79 7.23
C ALA A 67 -20.38 7.27 7.09
N MET A 68 -20.35 8.01 8.21
CA MET A 68 -20.45 9.47 8.19
C MET A 68 -19.04 10.04 8.07
N VAL A 69 -18.71 10.66 6.94
CA VAL A 69 -17.42 11.35 6.73
C VAL A 69 -17.74 12.83 6.52
N ASP A 70 -17.17 13.70 7.36
CA ASP A 70 -17.42 15.16 7.36
C ASP A 70 -18.91 15.57 7.37
N GLY A 71 -19.75 14.78 8.06
CA GLY A 71 -21.20 15.03 8.14
C GLY A 71 -21.99 14.58 6.92
N GLU A 72 -21.34 13.99 5.93
CA GLU A 72 -21.97 13.40 4.75
C GLU A 72 -22.15 11.89 4.94
N LEU A 73 -23.35 11.39 4.65
CA LEU A 73 -23.65 9.96 4.62
C LEU A 73 -23.00 9.35 3.37
N VAL A 74 -21.77 8.87 3.53
CA VAL A 74 -21.08 8.13 2.47
C VAL A 74 -21.66 6.71 2.44
N ARG A 75 -22.56 6.48 1.47
CA ARG A 75 -23.05 5.15 1.14
C ARG A 75 -22.03 4.46 0.23
N GLY A 76 -20.98 3.93 0.83
CA GLY A 76 -19.97 3.16 0.13
C GLY A 76 -19.65 1.91 0.93
N ALA A 77 -20.39 0.83 0.70
CA ALA A 77 -19.95 -0.47 1.16
C ALA A 77 -18.73 -0.85 0.32
N THR A 78 -17.53 -0.75 0.87
CA THR A 78 -16.30 -1.34 0.31
C THR A 78 -16.61 -2.78 -0.07
N ASN A 79 -16.64 -3.09 -1.37
CA ASN A 79 -16.96 -4.44 -1.82
C ASN A 79 -15.77 -5.34 -1.45
N PRO A 80 -15.96 -6.35 -0.59
CA PRO A 80 -14.85 -7.13 -0.06
C PRO A 80 -14.08 -7.92 -1.12
N ILE A 81 -14.64 -8.06 -2.32
CA ILE A 81 -14.04 -8.76 -3.45
C ILE A 81 -13.40 -7.78 -4.44
N VAL A 82 -14.10 -6.71 -4.80
CA VAL A 82 -13.68 -5.78 -5.86
C VAL A 82 -13.60 -4.37 -5.30
N ASP A 83 -12.41 -4.00 -4.87
CA ASP A 83 -12.11 -2.71 -4.25
C ASP A 83 -10.80 -2.14 -4.78
N ALA A 84 -10.65 -0.81 -4.74
CA ALA A 84 -9.46 -0.12 -5.20
C ALA A 84 -8.18 -0.65 -4.53
N HIS A 85 -8.21 -0.94 -3.22
CA HIS A 85 -7.05 -1.46 -2.50
C HIS A 85 -6.58 -2.80 -3.04
N TRP A 86 -7.51 -3.69 -3.40
CA TRP A 86 -7.16 -4.99 -4.00
C TRP A 86 -6.60 -4.84 -5.40
N ILE A 87 -7.19 -3.95 -6.21
CA ILE A 87 -6.73 -3.69 -7.58
C ILE A 87 -5.33 -3.08 -7.56
N GLU A 88 -5.11 -2.06 -6.73
CA GLU A 88 -3.82 -1.38 -6.59
C GLU A 88 -2.75 -2.32 -6.03
N ALA A 89 -3.06 -3.10 -4.98
CA ALA A 89 -2.16 -4.11 -4.45
C ALA A 89 -1.76 -5.13 -5.53
N LEU A 90 -2.73 -5.60 -6.33
CA LEU A 90 -2.47 -6.55 -7.41
C LEU A 90 -1.58 -5.93 -8.50
N VAL A 91 -1.83 -4.68 -8.90
CA VAL A 91 -0.99 -3.97 -9.89
C VAL A 91 0.46 -3.86 -9.39
N LEU A 92 0.66 -3.46 -8.13
CA LEU A 92 1.98 -3.38 -7.51
C LEU A 92 2.68 -4.75 -7.51
N LEU A 93 1.97 -5.82 -7.13
CA LEU A 93 2.49 -7.18 -7.10
C LEU A 93 2.80 -7.73 -8.49
N ILE A 94 1.98 -7.45 -9.50
CA ILE A 94 2.23 -7.86 -10.88
C ILE A 94 3.52 -7.18 -11.38
N CYS A 95 3.65 -5.87 -11.22
CA CYS A 95 4.86 -5.14 -11.60
C CYS A 95 6.12 -5.70 -10.91
N ALA A 96 6.01 -6.03 -9.61
CA ALA A 96 7.07 -6.66 -8.84
C ALA A 96 7.41 -8.07 -9.33
N ALA A 97 6.40 -8.88 -9.65
CA ALA A 97 6.57 -10.26 -10.11
C ALA A 97 7.14 -10.34 -11.53
N THR A 98 6.76 -9.41 -12.41
CA THR A 98 7.21 -9.37 -13.81
C THR A 98 8.53 -8.64 -14.01
N LEU A 99 9.13 -8.09 -12.94
CA LEU A 99 10.30 -7.21 -13.01
C LEU A 99 10.08 -6.09 -14.04
N ALA A 100 8.93 -5.42 -13.99
CA ALA A 100 8.58 -4.37 -14.95
C ALA A 100 9.66 -3.28 -15.05
N GLY A 101 10.38 -3.02 -13.96
CA GLY A 101 11.51 -2.09 -13.88
C GLY A 101 12.72 -2.43 -14.76
N ASP A 102 12.86 -3.66 -15.27
CA ASP A 102 13.93 -4.05 -16.20
C ASP A 102 13.67 -3.59 -17.65
N THR A 103 12.43 -3.18 -17.97
CA THR A 103 12.02 -2.79 -19.33
C THR A 103 12.29 -1.31 -19.63
N ALA A 104 11.75 -0.40 -18.83
CA ALA A 104 11.83 1.05 -19.01
C ALA A 104 12.47 1.79 -17.80
N GLY A 105 12.91 1.06 -16.78
CA GLY A 105 13.50 1.62 -15.57
C GLY A 105 14.98 1.28 -15.36
N LEU A 106 15.47 1.56 -14.16
CA LEU A 106 16.83 1.29 -13.70
C LEU A 106 16.99 -0.14 -13.14
N GLY A 107 16.04 -1.04 -13.36
CA GLY A 107 16.04 -2.39 -12.77
C GLY A 107 17.28 -3.21 -13.13
N LYS A 108 17.75 -3.10 -14.38
CA LYS A 108 19.00 -3.73 -14.84
C LYS A 108 20.24 -3.17 -14.14
N TRP A 109 20.24 -1.87 -13.83
CA TRP A 109 21.33 -1.25 -13.07
C TRP A 109 21.28 -1.65 -11.59
N TRP A 110 20.08 -1.72 -11.01
CA TRP A 110 19.84 -2.19 -9.65
C TRP A 110 20.29 -3.65 -9.47
N ALA A 111 20.01 -4.51 -10.43
CA ALA A 111 20.43 -5.91 -10.43
C ALA A 111 21.96 -6.10 -10.37
N ARG A 112 22.74 -5.10 -10.79
CA ARG A 112 24.22 -5.15 -10.76
C ARG A 112 24.81 -4.73 -9.42
N GLN A 113 24.03 -4.15 -8.51
CA GLN A 113 24.52 -3.71 -7.21
C GLN A 113 24.97 -4.91 -6.36
N GLY A 114 26.04 -4.74 -5.59
CA GLY A 114 26.64 -5.84 -4.82
C GLY A 114 25.66 -6.53 -3.87
N ILE A 115 24.75 -5.77 -3.27
CA ILE A 115 23.71 -6.31 -2.37
C ILE A 115 22.68 -7.16 -3.12
N VAL A 116 22.26 -6.75 -4.32
CA VAL A 116 21.28 -7.48 -5.14
C VAL A 116 21.91 -8.72 -5.78
N ARG A 117 23.21 -8.66 -6.11
CA ARG A 117 23.97 -9.84 -6.52
C ARG A 117 24.08 -10.88 -5.41
N LYS A 118 24.21 -10.43 -4.15
CA LYS A 118 24.21 -11.31 -2.96
C LYS A 118 22.80 -11.81 -2.62
N PHE A 119 21.79 -10.99 -2.82
CA PHE A 119 20.38 -11.29 -2.54
C PHE A 119 19.51 -11.00 -3.78
N PRO A 120 19.44 -11.93 -4.75
CA PRO A 120 18.72 -11.73 -6.01
C PRO A 120 17.22 -11.49 -5.85
N TRP A 121 16.67 -11.81 -4.67
CA TRP A 121 15.27 -11.53 -4.33
C TRP A 121 14.98 -10.03 -4.20
N LEU A 122 15.99 -9.18 -4.00
CA LEU A 122 15.87 -7.72 -3.88
C LEU A 122 15.69 -6.98 -5.21
N ARG A 123 15.75 -7.69 -6.35
CA ARG A 123 15.45 -7.09 -7.66
C ARG A 123 14.03 -6.54 -7.68
#